data_AF-A0A6I2X041-F1
#
_entry.id   AF-A0A6I2X041-F1
#
_cell.length_a   1.000
_cell.length_b   1.000
_cell.length_c   1.000
_cell.angle_alpha   90.00
_cell.angle_beta   90.00
_cell.angle_gamma   90.00
#
_symmetry.space_group_name_H-M   'P 1'
#
loop_
_entity.id
_entity.type
_entity.pdbx_description
1 polymer ?
#
loop_
_entity_poly.entity_id
_entity_poly.type
_entity_poly.pdbx_seq_one_letter_code
_entity_poly.pdbx_strand_id
1 'polypeptide(L)'
;MSSQTLWLVVVVVGLLALGVLGLQRRRSNGGQRPKAQQSGARISSAGADEHAHLSLADSKRPDHNRFNKSQSVIGVALSKVFAAQTDTSWQELEDSLIMADAGADVARDLVNKIRSAYKSGQPDVKLAATRVLTDVVDGGYVRNLNVERHDDLPAVILMVGVNGTGKTTTTGKLAHLLTQRNSDVLLAAADTFRAAAAEQLSTWGERIGVPVVRGVEGADPASVAFEATNAGIEHEVDVVLIDTAGRLHTKQGLMDELGKVYRVVSKVAAITEVLLVIDATTGQNGLAQAKVFSEVVPLTGIVLTKLDGTAKGGIVIAVQNELQVPVKLVGLGEGINDLVAFEPSDFIEGLISQ
;
A
#
# COMPACT_ATOMS: atom_id res chain seq x y z
N MET A 1 -57.32 19.65 -18.04
CA MET A 1 -56.38 19.11 -17.02
C MET A 1 -57.18 18.88 -15.76
N SER A 2 -57.11 17.68 -15.18
CA SER A 2 -57.88 17.32 -13.98
C SER A 2 -57.39 18.12 -12.77
N SER A 3 -58.28 18.38 -11.80
CA SER A 3 -57.92 19.10 -10.55
C SER A 3 -56.70 18.48 -9.83
N GLN A 4 -56.49 17.17 -9.99
CA GLN A 4 -55.31 16.46 -9.48
C GLN A 4 -54.00 16.81 -10.21
N THR A 5 -54.02 17.09 -11.51
CA THR A 5 -52.80 17.50 -12.24
C THR A 5 -52.37 18.91 -11.88
N LEU A 6 -53.32 19.80 -11.54
CA LEU A 6 -52.99 21.15 -11.07
C LEU A 6 -52.35 21.13 -9.66
N TRP A 7 -52.86 20.29 -8.76
CA TRP A 7 -52.32 20.14 -7.40
C TRP A 7 -50.89 19.59 -7.39
N LEU A 8 -50.60 18.63 -8.26
CA LEU A 8 -49.26 18.02 -8.38
C LEU A 8 -48.22 19.02 -8.91
N VAL A 9 -48.60 19.88 -9.86
CA VAL A 9 -47.73 20.95 -10.38
C VAL A 9 -47.45 22.01 -9.31
N VAL A 10 -48.45 22.40 -8.50
CA VAL A 10 -48.26 23.38 -7.42
C VAL A 10 -47.33 22.84 -6.31
N VAL A 11 -47.45 21.56 -5.95
CA VAL A 11 -46.57 20.93 -4.95
C VAL A 11 -45.13 20.81 -5.45
N VAL A 12 -44.93 20.42 -6.71
CA VAL A 12 -43.58 20.27 -7.30
C VAL A 12 -42.88 21.63 -7.45
N VAL A 13 -43.60 22.68 -7.85
CA VAL A 13 -43.06 24.05 -7.93
C VAL A 13 -42.75 24.60 -6.53
N GLY A 14 -43.58 24.30 -5.52
CA GLY A 14 -43.33 24.71 -4.14
C GLY A 14 -42.08 24.06 -3.51
N LEU A 15 -41.84 22.77 -3.78
CA LEU A 15 -40.65 22.06 -3.29
C LEU A 15 -39.36 22.54 -3.97
N LEU A 16 -39.41 22.88 -5.26
CA LEU A 16 -38.27 23.47 -5.97
C LEU A 16 -37.94 24.88 -5.45
N ALA A 17 -38.94 25.69 -5.12
CA ALA A 17 -38.72 27.04 -4.57
C ALA A 17 -38.07 27.01 -3.17
N LEU A 18 -38.44 26.05 -2.32
CA LEU A 18 -37.84 25.85 -0.99
C LEU A 18 -36.38 25.35 -1.08
N GLY A 19 -36.05 24.51 -2.07
CA GLY A 19 -34.68 24.05 -2.32
C GLY A 19 -33.72 25.17 -2.72
N VAL A 20 -34.19 26.13 -3.54
CA VAL A 20 -33.39 27.29 -4.00
C VAL A 20 -33.17 28.30 -2.86
N LEU A 21 -34.17 28.52 -2.00
CA LEU A 21 -34.04 29.37 -0.81
C LEU A 21 -33.09 28.78 0.26
N GLY A 22 -33.06 27.45 0.39
CA GLY A 22 -32.11 26.74 1.28
C GLY A 22 -30.65 26.87 0.83
N LEU A 23 -30.40 26.90 -0.49
CA LEU A 23 -29.05 27.04 -1.06
C LEU A 23 -28.51 28.48 -0.97
N GLN A 24 -29.37 29.50 -1.08
CA GLN A 24 -28.94 30.90 -0.96
C GLN A 24 -28.63 31.31 0.49
N ARG A 25 -29.28 30.71 1.50
CA ARG A 25 -29.00 31.01 2.92
C ARG A 25 -27.68 30.44 3.46
N ARG A 26 -27.08 29.43 2.80
CA ARG A 26 -25.76 28.89 3.18
C ARG A 26 -24.58 29.68 2.64
N ARG A 27 -24.79 30.65 1.73
CA ARG A 27 -23.74 31.49 1.15
C ARG A 27 -23.48 32.82 1.91
N SER A 28 -24.24 33.16 2.95
CA SER A 28 -24.12 34.48 3.62
C SER A 28 -23.60 34.46 5.07
N ASN A 29 -23.15 33.33 5.62
CA ASN A 29 -22.54 33.29 6.95
C ASN A 29 -21.02 33.07 6.85
N GLY A 30 -20.33 34.11 6.38
CA GLY A 30 -18.90 34.30 6.65
C GLY A 30 -18.71 34.70 8.11
N GLY A 31 -18.39 33.73 8.96
CA GLY A 31 -18.07 33.92 10.37
C GLY A 31 -16.58 34.23 10.56
N GLN A 32 -16.31 35.34 11.25
CA GLN A 32 -15.02 35.95 11.51
C GLN A 32 -14.00 35.02 12.21
N ARG A 33 -12.75 35.03 11.73
CA ARG A 33 -11.57 34.56 12.49
C ARG A 33 -11.20 35.60 13.57
N PRO A 34 -10.85 35.20 14.81
CA PRO A 34 -10.35 36.14 15.81
C PRO A 34 -8.90 36.57 15.51
N LYS A 35 -8.63 37.86 15.70
CA LYS A 35 -7.33 38.52 15.51
C LYS A 35 -6.30 38.04 16.54
N ALA A 36 -5.09 37.81 16.05
CA ALA A 36 -3.89 37.58 16.84
C ALA A 36 -3.55 38.79 17.72
N GLN A 37 -3.21 38.53 18.98
CA GLN A 37 -2.63 39.50 19.91
C GLN A 37 -1.11 39.32 19.88
N GLN A 38 -0.41 40.37 19.44
CA GLN A 38 1.04 40.46 19.44
C GLN A 38 1.58 40.47 20.88
N SER A 39 2.55 39.61 21.16
CA SER A 39 3.58 39.86 22.17
C SER A 39 4.93 39.52 21.56
N GLY A 40 5.78 40.53 21.45
CA GLY A 40 7.10 40.40 20.83
C GLY A 40 8.13 39.77 21.76
N ALA A 41 8.96 38.91 21.17
CA ALA A 41 10.33 38.70 21.59
C ALA A 41 11.16 38.44 20.32
N ARG A 42 12.27 39.18 20.21
CA ARG A 42 13.21 39.15 19.07
C ARG A 42 14.19 37.97 19.19
N ILE A 43 14.89 37.73 18.06
CA ILE A 43 16.15 36.97 17.85
C ILE A 43 15.88 35.49 17.49
N SER A 44 16.36 34.87 16.41
CA SER A 44 17.37 35.16 15.37
C SER A 44 17.14 34.25 14.15
N SER A 45 17.63 34.70 13.01
CA SER A 45 17.83 33.96 11.75
C SER A 45 18.78 32.74 11.87
N ALA A 46 18.33 31.58 11.42
CA ALA A 46 19.09 30.49 10.80
C ALA A 46 18.06 29.66 10.01
N GLY A 47 18.14 29.59 8.67
CA GLY A 47 18.81 28.49 7.96
C GLY A 47 17.90 27.26 8.00
N ALA A 48 17.03 27.06 6.99
CA ALA A 48 17.23 26.08 5.90
C ALA A 48 17.37 24.63 6.43
N ASP A 49 16.53 23.75 5.88
CA ASP A 49 16.43 22.29 6.11
C ASP A 49 15.50 21.83 7.24
N GLU A 50 14.22 21.63 6.90
CA GLU A 50 13.36 20.64 7.57
C GLU A 50 12.28 20.17 6.57
N HIS A 51 12.70 19.40 5.57
CA HIS A 51 11.79 18.61 4.75
C HIS A 51 11.37 17.38 5.56
N ALA A 52 10.14 17.39 6.06
CA ALA A 52 9.61 16.34 6.92
C ALA A 52 9.27 15.08 6.11
N HIS A 53 10.23 14.16 5.99
CA HIS A 53 9.97 12.79 5.51
C HIS A 53 8.85 12.13 6.33
N LEU A 54 7.70 11.83 5.70
CA LEU A 54 6.63 11.07 6.33
C LEU A 54 7.05 9.63 6.64
N SER A 55 7.57 9.42 7.84
CA SER A 55 7.80 8.11 8.43
C SER A 55 6.47 7.42 8.71
N LEU A 56 6.28 6.23 8.15
CA LEU A 56 5.14 5.40 8.52
C LEU A 56 5.25 4.86 9.96
N ALA A 57 6.41 5.01 10.62
CA ALA A 57 6.74 4.43 11.93
C ALA A 57 6.02 5.07 13.13
N ASP A 58 5.34 6.21 12.97
CA ASP A 58 4.64 6.90 14.07
C ASP A 58 3.21 6.37 14.36
N SER A 59 2.71 5.40 13.58
CA SER A 59 1.57 4.61 14.05
C SER A 59 2.01 3.77 15.23
N LYS A 60 1.19 3.67 16.30
CA LYS A 60 1.37 2.68 17.39
C LYS A 60 1.98 1.41 16.79
N ARG A 61 3.22 1.08 17.21
CA ARG A 61 3.93 -0.11 16.72
C ARG A 61 2.91 -1.24 16.65
N PRO A 62 2.75 -1.91 15.50
CA PRO A 62 1.85 -3.03 15.42
C PRO A 62 2.18 -3.96 16.58
N ASP A 63 1.16 -4.38 17.33
CA ASP A 63 1.35 -5.36 18.39
C ASP A 63 2.13 -6.53 17.77
N HIS A 64 3.35 -6.81 18.24
CA HIS A 64 4.23 -7.83 17.66
C HIS A 64 3.51 -9.18 17.57
N ASN A 65 2.49 -9.40 18.41
CA ASN A 65 1.58 -10.54 18.33
C ASN A 65 0.81 -10.69 17.01
N ARG A 66 0.78 -9.68 16.14
CA ARG A 66 0.09 -9.74 14.84
C ARG A 66 0.86 -10.53 13.79
N PHE A 67 2.20 -10.59 13.88
CA PHE A 67 3.01 -11.54 13.10
C PHE A 67 3.06 -12.93 13.76
N ASN A 68 2.65 -13.03 15.02
CA ASN A 68 2.93 -14.15 15.94
C ASN A 68 1.87 -15.28 15.92
N LYS A 69 0.90 -15.25 14.99
CA LYS A 69 -0.21 -16.23 14.96
C LYS A 69 0.04 -17.47 14.09
N SER A 70 1.10 -17.50 13.31
CA SER A 70 1.48 -18.64 12.48
C SER A 70 2.72 -19.29 13.07
N GLN A 71 2.64 -20.56 13.48
CA GLN A 71 3.84 -21.34 13.81
C GLN A 71 4.69 -21.43 12.55
N SER A 72 5.67 -20.54 12.40
CA SER A 72 6.40 -20.45 11.15
C SER A 72 7.37 -21.61 11.10
N VAL A 73 7.32 -22.39 10.03
CA VAL A 73 8.23 -23.53 9.81
C VAL A 73 9.69 -23.06 9.90
N ILE A 74 9.96 -21.82 9.46
CA ILE A 74 11.24 -21.13 9.59
C ILE A 74 11.63 -20.96 11.07
N GLY A 75 10.74 -20.43 11.92
CA GLY A 75 11.01 -20.20 13.34
C GLY A 75 11.36 -21.48 14.09
N VAL A 76 10.62 -22.57 13.83
CA VAL A 76 10.92 -23.89 14.41
C VAL A 76 12.31 -24.38 13.98
N ALA A 77 12.66 -24.23 12.71
CA ALA A 77 13.97 -24.64 12.20
C ALA A 77 15.11 -23.78 12.78
N LEU A 78 14.90 -22.47 12.93
CA LEU A 78 15.82 -21.57 13.60
C LEU A 78 16.05 -21.98 15.06
N SER A 79 15.00 -22.30 15.81
CA SER A 79 15.11 -22.75 17.20
C SER A 79 15.92 -24.05 17.33
N LYS A 80 15.83 -24.97 16.37
CA LYS A 80 16.70 -26.17 16.31
C LYS A 80 18.16 -25.83 16.04
N VAL A 81 18.43 -24.90 15.12
CA VAL A 81 19.79 -24.39 14.88
C VAL A 81 20.34 -23.74 16.14
N PHE A 82 19.55 -22.95 16.87
CA PHE A 82 19.99 -22.30 18.10
C PHE A 82 20.40 -23.29 19.18
N ALA A 83 19.67 -24.40 19.30
CA ALA A 83 19.92 -25.44 20.29
C ALA A 83 21.10 -26.38 19.92
N ALA A 84 21.18 -26.85 18.68
CA ALA A 84 22.03 -27.98 18.32
C ALA A 84 23.23 -27.62 17.44
N GLN A 85 23.08 -26.68 16.51
CA GLN A 85 24.15 -26.18 15.62
C GLN A 85 24.85 -27.26 14.78
N THR A 86 24.22 -28.44 14.62
CA THR A 86 24.69 -29.58 13.83
C THR A 86 24.44 -29.38 12.35
N ASP A 87 25.18 -30.09 11.48
CA ASP A 87 24.93 -30.07 10.03
C ASP A 87 23.47 -30.39 9.67
N THR A 88 22.84 -31.32 10.41
CA THR A 88 21.41 -31.62 10.27
C THR A 88 20.53 -30.41 10.58
N SER A 89 20.78 -29.68 11.67
CA SER A 89 19.98 -28.50 12.01
C SER A 89 20.10 -27.39 10.95
N TRP A 90 21.29 -27.21 10.36
CA TRP A 90 21.52 -26.25 9.28
C TRP A 90 20.81 -26.65 7.99
N GLN A 91 20.83 -27.94 7.64
CA GLN A 91 20.08 -28.45 6.48
C GLN A 91 18.57 -28.27 6.66
N GLU A 92 18.04 -28.58 7.85
CA GLU A 92 16.62 -28.39 8.15
C GLU A 92 16.19 -26.92 8.04
N LEU A 93 17.07 -25.97 8.38
CA LEU A 93 16.82 -24.54 8.16
C LEU A 93 16.77 -24.19 6.67
N GLU A 94 17.71 -24.69 5.85
CA GLU A 94 17.69 -24.49 4.39
C GLU A 94 16.39 -25.04 3.80
N ASP A 95 16.04 -26.29 4.13
CA ASP A 95 14.82 -26.94 3.64
C ASP A 95 13.55 -26.18 4.06
N SER A 96 13.53 -25.66 5.28
CA SER A 96 12.39 -24.88 5.81
C SER A 96 12.23 -23.54 5.10
N LEU A 97 13.33 -22.85 4.77
CA LEU A 97 13.31 -21.62 3.99
C LEU A 97 12.79 -21.87 2.57
N ILE A 98 13.20 -22.98 1.95
CA ILE A 98 12.72 -23.40 0.63
C ILE A 98 11.22 -23.68 0.67
N MET A 99 10.76 -24.46 1.66
CA MET A 99 9.33 -24.77 1.86
C MET A 99 8.49 -23.52 2.13
N ALA A 100 9.10 -22.49 2.73
CA ALA A 100 8.46 -21.20 2.98
C ALA A 100 8.56 -20.22 1.80
N ASP A 101 8.83 -20.72 0.58
CA ASP A 101 8.90 -19.97 -0.67
C ASP A 101 10.04 -18.93 -0.76
N ALA A 102 11.16 -19.10 -0.02
CA ALA A 102 12.34 -18.23 -0.19
C ALA A 102 13.09 -18.48 -1.52
N GLY A 103 12.99 -19.69 -2.07
CA GLY A 103 13.78 -20.14 -3.22
C GLY A 103 15.09 -20.82 -2.80
N ALA A 104 15.55 -21.80 -3.59
CA ALA A 104 16.68 -22.67 -3.23
C ALA A 104 18.00 -21.91 -3.07
N ASP A 105 18.33 -21.04 -4.02
CA ASP A 105 19.60 -20.32 -4.01
C ASP A 105 19.65 -19.29 -2.87
N VAL A 106 18.55 -18.53 -2.69
CA VAL A 106 18.38 -17.56 -1.60
C VAL A 106 18.47 -18.24 -0.23
N ALA A 107 17.80 -19.39 -0.06
CA ALA A 107 17.84 -20.15 1.20
C ALA A 107 19.27 -20.60 1.54
N ARG A 108 19.97 -21.19 0.57
CA ARG A 108 21.36 -21.65 0.75
C ARG A 108 22.30 -20.52 1.10
N ASP A 109 22.23 -19.42 0.35
CA ASP A 109 23.07 -18.25 0.58
C ASP A 109 22.82 -17.63 1.95
N LEU A 110 21.56 -17.58 2.37
CA LEU A 110 21.18 -17.05 3.68
C LEU A 110 21.71 -17.92 4.82
N VAL A 111 21.54 -19.24 4.75
CA VAL A 111 22.08 -20.17 5.74
C VAL A 111 23.61 -20.06 5.82
N ASN A 112 24.28 -19.97 4.68
CA ASN A 112 25.74 -19.80 4.64
C ASN A 112 26.20 -18.49 5.28
N LYS A 113 25.48 -17.38 5.07
CA LYS A 113 25.75 -16.08 5.70
C LYS A 113 25.60 -16.16 7.22
N ILE A 114 24.50 -16.76 7.72
CA ILE A 114 24.26 -16.94 9.16
C ILE A 114 25.38 -17.79 9.78
N ARG A 115 25.69 -18.92 9.14
CA ARG A 115 26.73 -19.85 9.59
C ARG A 115 28.12 -19.21 9.64
N SER A 116 28.43 -18.38 8.64
CA SER A 116 29.71 -17.65 8.57
C SER A 116 29.79 -16.56 9.63
N ALA A 117 28.71 -15.80 9.85
CA ALA A 117 28.64 -14.79 10.89
C ALA A 117 28.85 -15.40 12.29
N TYR A 118 28.23 -16.55 12.56
CA TYR A 118 28.44 -17.30 13.79
C TYR A 118 29.90 -17.75 13.96
N LYS A 119 30.49 -18.39 12.93
CA LYS A 119 31.89 -18.85 12.97
C LYS A 119 32.92 -17.72 13.10
N SER A 120 32.58 -16.51 12.65
CA SER A 120 33.47 -15.33 12.67
C SER A 120 33.61 -14.66 14.04
N GLY A 121 33.03 -15.23 15.10
CA GLY A 121 33.23 -14.77 16.48
C GLY A 121 32.01 -14.11 17.13
N GLN A 122 30.82 -14.21 16.53
CA GLN A 122 29.59 -13.91 17.27
C GLN A 122 29.29 -15.06 18.24
N PRO A 123 29.23 -14.82 19.57
CA PRO A 123 29.11 -15.90 20.55
C PRO A 123 27.72 -16.55 20.55
N ASP A 124 26.71 -15.85 20.02
CA ASP A 124 25.33 -16.30 19.99
C ASP A 124 24.83 -16.45 18.54
N VAL A 125 24.51 -17.69 18.16
CA VAL A 125 23.94 -18.02 16.85
C VAL A 125 22.58 -17.35 16.62
N LYS A 126 21.80 -17.11 17.68
CA LYS A 126 20.52 -16.40 17.58
C LYS A 126 20.74 -14.94 17.20
N LEU A 127 21.71 -14.28 17.83
CA LEU A 127 22.09 -12.92 17.49
C LEU A 127 22.62 -12.83 16.04
N ALA A 128 23.46 -13.78 15.64
CA ALA A 128 23.98 -13.86 14.27
C ALA A 128 22.86 -14.03 13.23
N ALA A 129 21.91 -14.94 13.48
CA ALA A 129 20.75 -15.14 12.63
C ALA A 129 19.87 -13.90 12.56
N THR A 130 19.52 -13.31 13.71
CA THR A 130 18.68 -12.11 13.80
C THR A 130 19.28 -10.97 12.98
N ARG A 131 20.58 -10.71 13.15
CA ARG A 131 21.29 -9.67 12.42
C ARG A 131 21.30 -9.93 10.92
N VAL A 132 21.76 -11.11 10.49
CA VAL A 132 21.88 -11.43 9.06
C VAL A 132 20.51 -11.40 8.37
N LEU A 133 19.47 -11.93 9.02
CA LEU A 133 18.10 -11.90 8.49
C LEU A 133 17.57 -10.47 8.38
N THR A 134 17.79 -9.65 9.42
CA THR A 134 17.36 -8.25 9.43
C THR A 134 18.10 -7.47 8.36
N ASP A 135 19.41 -7.63 8.22
CA ASP A 135 20.22 -6.94 7.21
C ASP A 135 19.78 -7.31 5.77
N VAL A 136 19.46 -8.59 5.53
CA VAL A 136 18.96 -9.06 4.23
C VAL A 136 17.56 -8.52 3.93
N VAL A 137 16.67 -8.52 4.92
CA VAL A 137 15.31 -8.02 4.73
C VAL A 137 15.30 -6.50 4.64
N ASP A 138 16.11 -5.79 5.41
CA ASP A 138 16.20 -4.34 5.37
C ASP A 138 16.80 -3.84 4.06
N GLY A 139 17.94 -4.40 3.65
CA GLY A 139 18.59 -4.12 2.37
C GLY A 139 18.97 -2.66 2.13
N GLY A 140 18.89 -1.79 3.14
CA GLY A 140 19.10 -0.34 3.00
C GLY A 140 18.02 0.38 2.18
N TYR A 141 16.85 -0.24 1.99
CA TYR A 141 15.78 0.34 1.18
C TYR A 141 15.02 1.45 1.93
N VAL A 142 14.60 2.47 1.19
CA VAL A 142 13.64 3.47 1.69
C VAL A 142 12.22 2.89 1.63
N ARG A 143 11.59 2.70 2.79
CA ARG A 143 10.26 2.05 2.90
C ARG A 143 9.09 3.01 3.09
N ASN A 144 9.36 4.29 3.33
CA ASN A 144 8.31 5.29 3.45
C ASN A 144 7.52 5.40 2.14
N LEU A 145 6.23 5.67 2.25
CA LEU A 145 5.41 6.00 1.10
C LEU A 145 5.63 7.46 0.74
N ASN A 146 5.93 7.71 -0.52
CA ASN A 146 6.01 9.05 -1.07
C ASN A 146 4.60 9.57 -1.40
N VAL A 147 4.01 10.25 -0.42
CA VAL A 147 2.63 10.77 -0.47
C VAL A 147 2.58 12.29 -0.47
N GLU A 148 3.73 12.94 -0.59
CA GLU A 148 3.83 14.39 -0.58
C GLU A 148 3.55 14.98 -1.96
N ARG A 149 2.86 16.12 -1.97
CA ARG A 149 2.64 16.90 -3.19
C ARG A 149 3.98 17.35 -3.77
N HIS A 150 4.10 17.32 -5.09
CA HIS A 150 5.30 17.74 -5.83
C HIS A 150 4.93 18.86 -6.79
N ASP A 151 5.60 20.02 -6.71
CA ASP A 151 5.29 21.20 -7.52
C ASP A 151 3.80 21.59 -7.50
N ASP A 152 3.19 21.59 -6.30
CA ASP A 152 1.76 21.81 -6.08
C ASP A 152 0.81 20.78 -6.73
N LEU A 153 1.32 19.68 -7.29
CA LEU A 153 0.54 18.58 -7.83
C LEU A 153 0.36 17.45 -6.79
N PRO A 154 -0.74 16.69 -6.84
CA PRO A 154 -0.96 15.55 -5.95
C PRO A 154 0.11 14.46 -6.15
N ALA A 155 0.44 13.76 -5.07
CA ALA A 155 1.15 12.50 -5.16
C ALA A 155 0.25 11.45 -5.82
N VAL A 156 0.72 10.81 -6.89
CA VAL A 156 -0.06 9.76 -7.56
C VAL A 156 0.49 8.39 -7.23
N ILE A 157 -0.35 7.53 -6.66
CA ILE A 157 -0.03 6.15 -6.30
C ILE A 157 -0.80 5.19 -7.21
N LEU A 158 -0.06 4.41 -8.00
CA LEU A 158 -0.62 3.42 -8.91
C LEU A 158 -0.60 2.03 -8.28
N MET A 159 -1.77 1.44 -8.06
CA MET A 159 -1.93 0.12 -7.46
C MET A 159 -1.99 -0.96 -8.55
N VAL A 160 -0.99 -1.85 -8.59
CA VAL A 160 -0.86 -2.90 -9.62
C VAL A 160 -0.76 -4.29 -9.01
N GLY A 161 -0.92 -5.33 -9.83
CA GLY A 161 -0.90 -6.73 -9.39
C GLY A 161 -2.06 -7.56 -9.94
N VAL A 162 -2.07 -8.86 -9.66
CA VAL A 162 -3.05 -9.77 -10.28
C VAL A 162 -4.41 -9.77 -9.57
N ASN A 163 -5.42 -10.35 -10.21
CA ASN A 163 -6.74 -10.51 -9.60
C ASN A 163 -6.67 -11.44 -8.37
N GLY A 164 -7.45 -11.11 -7.35
CA GLY A 164 -7.54 -11.92 -6.12
C GLY A 164 -6.46 -11.64 -5.08
N THR A 165 -5.44 -10.82 -5.39
CA THR A 165 -4.38 -10.46 -4.41
C THR A 165 -4.80 -9.40 -3.39
N GLY A 166 -6.02 -8.89 -3.49
CA GLY A 166 -6.53 -7.87 -2.58
C GLY A 166 -6.17 -6.43 -2.95
N LYS A 167 -5.88 -6.12 -4.23
CA LYS A 167 -5.63 -4.73 -4.70
C LYS A 167 -6.68 -3.72 -4.24
N THR A 168 -7.93 -3.86 -4.69
CA THR A 168 -9.02 -2.92 -4.34
C THR A 168 -9.20 -2.76 -2.83
N THR A 169 -9.10 -3.88 -2.08
CA THR A 169 -9.14 -3.86 -0.61
C THR A 169 -7.95 -3.08 -0.02
N THR A 170 -6.75 -3.28 -0.57
CA THR A 170 -5.52 -2.57 -0.17
C THR A 170 -5.63 -1.09 -0.50
N THR A 171 -6.13 -0.73 -1.68
CA THR A 171 -6.38 0.66 -2.08
C THR A 171 -7.32 1.36 -1.09
N GLY A 172 -8.42 0.70 -0.71
CA GLY A 172 -9.35 1.24 0.28
C GLY A 172 -8.75 1.38 1.69
N LYS A 173 -7.98 0.37 2.15
CA LYS A 173 -7.26 0.44 3.43
C LYS A 173 -6.17 1.51 3.43
N LEU A 174 -5.46 1.69 2.32
CA LEU A 174 -4.44 2.72 2.17
C LEU A 174 -5.08 4.11 2.19
N ALA A 175 -6.18 4.32 1.47
CA ALA A 175 -6.94 5.56 1.54
C ALA A 175 -7.40 5.86 2.98
N HIS A 176 -7.85 4.83 3.71
CA HIS A 176 -8.20 4.98 5.12
C HIS A 176 -7.00 5.39 6.00
N LEU A 177 -5.86 4.75 5.80
CA LEU A 177 -4.63 5.06 6.54
C LEU A 177 -4.17 6.51 6.28
N LEU A 178 -4.24 6.97 5.03
CA LEU A 178 -3.84 8.33 4.64
C LEU A 178 -4.81 9.39 5.19
N THR A 179 -6.12 9.13 5.12
CA THR A 179 -7.14 10.03 5.71
C THR A 179 -7.04 10.11 7.23
N GLN A 180 -6.73 9.02 7.92
CA GLN A 180 -6.42 9.06 9.37
C GLN A 180 -5.20 9.93 9.70
N ARG A 181 -4.32 10.17 8.74
CA ARG A 181 -3.14 11.03 8.85
C ARG A 181 -3.39 12.45 8.34
N ASN A 182 -4.66 12.82 8.12
CA ASN A 182 -5.11 14.12 7.62
C ASN A 182 -4.68 14.45 6.19
N SER A 183 -4.39 13.45 5.36
CA SER A 183 -4.22 13.66 3.93
C SER A 183 -5.57 13.72 3.23
N ASP A 184 -5.74 14.68 2.32
CA ASP A 184 -6.85 14.72 1.38
C ASP A 184 -6.61 13.71 0.26
N VAL A 185 -7.52 12.74 0.13
CA VAL A 185 -7.37 11.60 -0.79
C VAL A 185 -8.47 11.61 -1.84
N LEU A 186 -8.12 11.21 -3.07
CA LEU A 186 -9.07 10.90 -4.13
C LEU A 186 -8.79 9.50 -4.69
N LEU A 187 -9.84 8.71 -4.91
CA LEU A 187 -9.75 7.36 -5.46
C LEU A 187 -10.12 7.34 -6.95
N ALA A 188 -9.40 6.56 -7.75
CA ALA A 188 -9.72 6.30 -9.16
C ALA A 188 -10.03 4.83 -9.39
N ALA A 189 -11.24 4.52 -9.86
CA ALA A 189 -11.68 3.18 -10.21
C ALA A 189 -11.28 2.81 -11.65
N ALA A 190 -9.99 2.59 -11.88
CA ALA A 190 -9.46 2.26 -13.21
C ALA A 190 -9.50 0.75 -13.55
N ASP A 191 -9.97 -0.14 -12.66
CA ASP A 191 -10.37 -1.52 -13.00
C ASP A 191 -11.75 -1.50 -13.72
N THR A 192 -11.77 -0.96 -14.95
CA THR A 192 -13.01 -0.73 -15.71
C THR A 192 -13.62 -2.00 -16.31
N PHE A 193 -12.87 -3.11 -16.32
CA PHE A 193 -13.33 -4.43 -16.80
C PHE A 193 -14.16 -5.19 -15.75
N ARG A 194 -14.17 -4.72 -14.51
CA ARG A 194 -14.87 -5.38 -13.41
C ARG A 194 -15.80 -4.37 -12.76
N ALA A 195 -17.05 -4.33 -13.20
CA ALA A 195 -18.09 -3.48 -12.59
C ALA A 195 -18.10 -3.63 -11.05
N ALA A 196 -18.04 -4.87 -10.55
CA ALA A 196 -17.97 -5.16 -9.11
C ALA A 196 -16.72 -4.58 -8.41
N ALA A 197 -15.59 -4.42 -9.09
CA ALA A 197 -14.40 -3.80 -8.51
C ALA A 197 -14.58 -2.29 -8.34
N ALA A 198 -15.15 -1.62 -9.36
CA ALA A 198 -15.49 -0.20 -9.27
C ALA A 198 -16.56 0.07 -8.19
N GLU A 199 -17.57 -0.78 -8.07
CA GLU A 199 -18.57 -0.70 -6.99
C GLU A 199 -17.95 -0.96 -5.60
N GLN A 200 -17.05 -1.95 -5.49
CA GLN A 200 -16.33 -2.23 -4.26
C GLN A 200 -15.48 -1.03 -3.84
N LEU A 201 -14.75 -0.40 -4.76
CA LEU A 201 -13.97 0.81 -4.46
C LEU A 201 -14.87 2.00 -4.11
N SER A 202 -16.02 2.14 -4.77
CA SER A 202 -17.03 3.16 -4.44
C SER A 202 -17.54 2.99 -3.01
N THR A 203 -17.85 1.77 -2.61
CA THR A 203 -18.28 1.43 -1.25
C THR A 203 -17.19 1.74 -0.22
N TRP A 204 -15.92 1.51 -0.59
CA TRP A 204 -14.78 1.93 0.24
C TRP A 204 -14.74 3.45 0.42
N GLY A 205 -14.83 4.21 -0.67
CA GLY A 205 -14.86 5.67 -0.64
C GLY A 205 -16.00 6.23 0.22
N GLU A 206 -17.22 5.73 0.02
CA GLU A 206 -18.39 6.12 0.83
C GLU A 206 -18.18 5.83 2.32
N ARG A 207 -17.62 4.65 2.64
CA ARG A 207 -17.38 4.23 4.02
C ARG A 207 -16.39 5.13 4.76
N ILE A 208 -15.38 5.67 4.07
CA ILE A 208 -14.31 6.49 4.66
C ILE A 208 -14.46 7.99 4.36
N GLY A 209 -15.48 8.40 3.61
CA GLY A 209 -15.72 9.79 3.24
C GLY A 209 -14.78 10.34 2.15
N VAL A 210 -14.27 9.48 1.26
CA VAL A 210 -13.32 9.84 0.20
C VAL A 210 -14.02 9.84 -1.18
N PRO A 211 -13.83 10.88 -2.01
CA PRO A 211 -14.40 10.92 -3.35
C PRO A 211 -13.77 9.84 -4.26
N VAL A 212 -14.61 9.27 -5.14
CA VAL A 212 -14.21 8.23 -6.10
C VAL A 212 -14.57 8.67 -7.51
N VAL A 213 -13.57 8.77 -8.37
CA VAL A 213 -13.74 8.97 -9.81
C VAL A 213 -13.85 7.62 -10.49
N ARG A 214 -14.92 7.43 -11.29
CA ARG A 214 -15.19 6.18 -12.01
C ARG A 214 -15.72 6.49 -13.41
N GLY A 215 -15.27 5.72 -14.39
CA GLY A 215 -15.83 5.73 -15.75
C GLY A 215 -17.09 4.88 -15.87
N VAL A 216 -17.67 4.86 -17.06
CA VAL A 216 -18.67 3.85 -17.43
C VAL A 216 -18.02 2.46 -17.51
N GLU A 217 -18.80 1.39 -17.36
CA GLU A 217 -18.28 0.02 -17.52
C GLU A 217 -17.64 -0.16 -18.90
N GLY A 218 -16.42 -0.72 -18.95
CA GLY A 218 -15.65 -0.86 -20.18
C GLY A 218 -15.01 0.44 -20.69
N ALA A 219 -15.04 1.53 -19.93
CA ALA A 219 -14.27 2.74 -20.25
C ALA A 219 -12.77 2.44 -20.33
N ASP A 220 -12.02 3.27 -21.07
CA ASP A 220 -10.56 3.21 -21.12
C ASP A 220 -9.96 3.54 -19.75
N PRO A 221 -9.22 2.62 -19.09
CA PRO A 221 -8.63 2.85 -17.77
C PRO A 221 -7.71 4.06 -17.70
N ALA A 222 -6.96 4.32 -18.78
CA ALA A 222 -6.08 5.48 -18.85
C ALA A 222 -6.87 6.81 -18.84
N SER A 223 -8.08 6.81 -19.41
CA SER A 223 -8.96 7.97 -19.38
C SER A 223 -9.52 8.22 -17.97
N VAL A 224 -9.94 7.17 -17.26
CA VAL A 224 -10.41 7.28 -15.86
C VAL A 224 -9.28 7.77 -14.93
N ALA A 225 -8.07 7.21 -15.09
CA ALA A 225 -6.91 7.63 -14.32
C ALA A 225 -6.51 9.08 -14.60
N PHE A 226 -6.57 9.51 -15.86
CA PHE A 226 -6.32 10.90 -16.26
C PHE A 226 -7.35 11.87 -15.66
N GLU A 227 -8.64 11.55 -15.75
CA GLU A 227 -9.72 12.36 -15.16
C GLU A 227 -9.57 12.47 -13.65
N ALA A 228 -9.27 11.37 -12.97
CA ALA A 228 -9.05 11.36 -11.53
C ALA A 228 -7.85 12.22 -11.11
N THR A 229 -6.75 12.16 -11.87
CA THR A 229 -5.55 12.96 -11.61
C THR A 229 -5.86 14.45 -11.78
N ASN A 230 -6.55 14.85 -12.85
CA ASN A 230 -6.96 16.25 -13.05
C ASN A 230 -7.95 16.72 -11.99
N ALA A 231 -8.91 15.89 -11.59
CA ALA A 231 -9.80 16.21 -10.48
C ALA A 231 -9.02 16.40 -9.18
N GLY A 232 -8.01 15.56 -8.92
CA GLY A 232 -7.12 15.72 -7.77
C GLY A 232 -6.35 17.05 -7.80
N ILE A 233 -5.85 17.46 -8.96
CA ILE A 233 -5.20 18.77 -9.16
C ILE A 233 -6.17 19.92 -8.90
N GLU A 234 -7.37 19.88 -9.50
CA GLU A 234 -8.38 20.93 -9.37
C GLU A 234 -8.85 21.12 -7.92
N HIS A 235 -8.96 20.02 -7.18
CA HIS A 235 -9.36 20.04 -5.77
C HIS A 235 -8.17 20.15 -4.80
N GLU A 236 -6.96 20.31 -5.33
CA GLU A 236 -5.72 20.44 -4.56
C GLU A 236 -5.54 19.33 -3.49
N VAL A 237 -5.96 18.10 -3.82
CA VAL A 237 -5.82 16.96 -2.90
C VAL A 237 -4.35 16.59 -2.72
N ASP A 238 -4.03 15.92 -1.61
CA ASP A 238 -2.66 15.46 -1.36
C ASP A 238 -2.32 14.24 -2.21
N VAL A 239 -3.25 13.26 -2.29
CA VAL A 239 -2.97 11.96 -2.89
C VAL A 239 -4.09 11.49 -3.82
N VAL A 240 -3.71 11.01 -5.01
CA VAL A 240 -4.59 10.28 -5.93
C VAL A 240 -4.19 8.80 -5.95
N LEU A 241 -5.11 7.93 -5.56
CA LEU A 241 -4.93 6.48 -5.53
C LEU A 241 -5.66 5.81 -6.71
N ILE A 242 -4.91 5.14 -7.59
CA ILE A 242 -5.46 4.53 -8.80
C ILE A 242 -5.49 3.01 -8.66
N ASP A 243 -6.69 2.41 -8.63
CA ASP A 243 -6.89 0.95 -8.64
C ASP A 243 -6.98 0.42 -10.08
N THR A 244 -6.04 -0.42 -10.51
CA THR A 244 -6.00 -0.95 -11.89
C THR A 244 -6.53 -2.38 -12.01
N ALA A 245 -6.81 -2.81 -13.24
CA ALA A 245 -7.09 -4.20 -13.55
C ALA A 245 -5.90 -5.13 -13.23
N GLY A 246 -6.18 -6.44 -13.02
CA GLY A 246 -5.17 -7.46 -12.70
C GLY A 246 -5.29 -8.79 -13.46
N ARG A 247 -5.86 -8.77 -14.67
CA ARG A 247 -6.13 -9.98 -15.47
C ARG A 247 -4.90 -10.51 -16.21
N LEU A 248 -3.94 -11.12 -15.50
CA LEU A 248 -2.66 -11.55 -16.11
C LEU A 248 -2.79 -12.67 -17.16
N HIS A 249 -3.93 -13.39 -17.22
CA HIS A 249 -4.14 -14.46 -18.21
C HIS A 249 -4.18 -13.94 -19.66
N THR A 250 -4.40 -12.64 -19.87
CA THR A 250 -4.28 -11.96 -21.17
C THR A 250 -3.04 -11.06 -21.18
N LYS A 251 -1.85 -11.65 -20.95
CA LYS A 251 -0.58 -10.95 -20.69
C LYS A 251 -0.34 -9.71 -21.55
N GLN A 252 -0.53 -9.79 -22.87
CA GLN A 252 -0.22 -8.67 -23.77
C GLN A 252 -1.17 -7.47 -23.56
N GLY A 253 -2.48 -7.70 -23.60
CA GLY A 253 -3.46 -6.61 -23.51
C GLY A 253 -3.44 -5.88 -22.16
N LEU A 254 -3.28 -6.61 -21.04
CA LEU A 254 -3.20 -6.00 -19.72
C LEU A 254 -1.95 -5.12 -19.57
N MET A 255 -0.82 -5.59 -20.08
CA MET A 255 0.45 -4.87 -19.95
C MET A 255 0.50 -3.62 -20.83
N ASP A 256 -0.05 -3.69 -22.03
CA ASP A 256 -0.19 -2.52 -22.91
C ASP A 256 -1.09 -1.45 -22.28
N GLU A 257 -2.17 -1.88 -21.63
CA GLU A 257 -3.10 -1.01 -20.91
C GLU A 257 -2.47 -0.37 -19.67
N LEU A 258 -1.76 -1.15 -18.85
CA LEU A 258 -1.05 -0.65 -17.68
C LEU A 258 0.04 0.36 -18.09
N GLY A 259 0.82 0.05 -19.13
CA GLY A 259 1.82 0.97 -19.68
C GLY A 259 1.18 2.23 -20.28
N LYS A 260 -0.04 2.15 -20.81
CA LYS A 260 -0.81 3.32 -21.26
C LYS A 260 -1.27 4.17 -20.06
N VAL A 261 -1.83 3.58 -19.00
CA VAL A 261 -2.22 4.29 -17.77
C VAL A 261 -1.03 5.06 -17.21
N TYR A 262 0.10 4.38 -16.98
CA TYR A 262 1.32 5.00 -16.46
C TYR A 262 1.76 6.19 -17.33
N ARG A 263 1.87 6.00 -18.64
CA ARG A 263 2.30 7.06 -19.58
C ARG A 263 1.37 8.26 -19.63
N VAL A 264 0.06 8.05 -19.51
CA VAL A 264 -0.94 9.13 -19.57
C VAL A 264 -0.91 9.94 -18.28
N VAL A 265 -0.88 9.27 -17.13
CA VAL A 265 -0.85 9.92 -15.81
C VAL A 265 0.45 10.70 -15.60
N SER A 266 1.61 10.12 -15.98
CA SER A 266 2.92 10.78 -15.86
C SER A 266 3.06 12.08 -16.66
N LYS A 267 2.14 12.38 -17.59
CA LYS A 267 2.12 13.68 -18.30
C LYS A 267 1.45 14.80 -17.51
N VAL A 268 0.70 14.45 -16.47
CA VAL A 268 -0.19 15.35 -15.74
C VAL A 268 0.33 15.58 -14.31
N ALA A 269 0.81 14.53 -13.66
CA ALA A 269 1.42 14.60 -12.34
C ALA A 269 2.49 13.51 -12.18
N ALA A 270 3.38 13.68 -11.19
CA ALA A 270 4.37 12.68 -10.87
C ALA A 270 3.70 11.44 -10.24
N ILE A 271 3.95 10.26 -10.82
CA ILE A 271 3.63 8.98 -10.18
C ILE A 271 4.71 8.72 -9.14
N THR A 272 4.41 9.05 -7.88
CA THR A 272 5.35 8.96 -6.76
C THR A 272 5.54 7.52 -6.28
N GLU A 273 4.51 6.68 -6.44
CA GLU A 273 4.57 5.26 -6.09
C GLU A 273 3.87 4.39 -7.14
N VAL A 274 4.48 3.25 -7.45
CA VAL A 274 3.84 2.12 -8.13
C VAL A 274 3.92 0.93 -7.19
N LEU A 275 2.80 0.63 -6.55
CA LEU A 275 2.71 -0.39 -5.51
C LEU A 275 2.16 -1.70 -6.08
N LEU A 276 3.01 -2.73 -6.08
CA LEU A 276 2.62 -4.08 -6.49
C LEU A 276 2.02 -4.84 -5.31
N VAL A 277 0.75 -5.24 -5.44
CA VAL A 277 0.05 -6.03 -4.43
C VAL A 277 0.18 -7.53 -4.73
N ILE A 278 0.88 -8.24 -3.85
CA ILE A 278 1.13 -9.68 -3.94
C ILE A 278 0.43 -10.40 -2.77
N ASP A 279 -0.21 -11.52 -3.08
CA ASP A 279 -0.78 -12.42 -2.08
C ASP A 279 0.32 -13.35 -1.54
N ALA A 280 0.63 -13.27 -0.25
CA ALA A 280 1.68 -14.07 0.38
C ALA A 280 1.41 -15.58 0.30
N THR A 281 0.16 -16.01 0.08
CA THR A 281 -0.19 -17.44 -0.09
C THR A 281 0.27 -18.00 -1.45
N THR A 282 0.45 -17.12 -2.45
CA THR A 282 0.81 -17.53 -3.82
C THR A 282 2.27 -17.95 -3.96
N GLY A 283 3.14 -17.56 -3.02
CA GLY A 283 4.54 -17.96 -3.00
C GLY A 283 5.28 -17.59 -4.30
N GLN A 284 6.08 -18.52 -4.81
CA GLN A 284 6.86 -18.34 -6.04
C GLN A 284 6.03 -18.02 -7.30
N ASN A 285 4.74 -18.37 -7.32
CA ASN A 285 3.86 -17.97 -8.42
C ASN A 285 3.64 -16.46 -8.42
N GLY A 286 3.44 -15.85 -7.25
CA GLY A 286 3.32 -14.39 -7.13
C GLY A 286 4.59 -13.68 -7.59
N LEU A 287 5.75 -14.27 -7.31
CA LEU A 287 7.05 -13.74 -7.75
C LEU A 287 7.20 -13.73 -9.27
N ALA A 288 6.88 -14.84 -9.95
CA ALA A 288 6.95 -14.91 -11.40
C ALA A 288 6.03 -13.88 -12.07
N GLN A 289 4.87 -13.60 -11.47
CA GLN A 289 3.95 -12.58 -11.95
C GLN A 289 4.49 -11.16 -11.73
N ALA A 290 5.11 -10.92 -10.57
CA ALA A 290 5.71 -9.64 -10.22
C ALA A 290 6.77 -9.17 -11.22
N LYS A 291 7.60 -10.11 -11.72
CA LYS A 291 8.60 -9.83 -12.78
C LYS A 291 7.94 -9.20 -14.01
N VAL A 292 6.82 -9.74 -14.47
CA VAL A 292 6.11 -9.24 -15.66
C VAL A 292 5.62 -7.80 -15.45
N PHE A 293 5.18 -7.43 -14.24
CA PHE A 293 4.81 -6.05 -13.95
C PHE A 293 6.01 -5.10 -13.98
N SER A 294 7.16 -5.54 -13.44
CA SER A 294 8.39 -4.74 -13.41
C SER A 294 8.98 -4.43 -14.78
N GLU A 295 8.65 -5.24 -15.80
CA GLU A 295 9.05 -4.98 -17.20
C GLU A 295 8.25 -3.83 -17.84
N VAL A 296 7.11 -3.45 -17.26
CA VAL A 296 6.13 -2.53 -17.87
C VAL A 296 6.04 -1.21 -17.13
N VAL A 297 6.12 -1.25 -15.80
CA VAL A 297 6.09 -0.06 -14.94
C VAL A 297 7.19 -0.14 -13.87
N PRO A 298 7.82 1.00 -13.52
CA PRO A 298 8.86 1.03 -12.50
C PRO A 298 8.23 0.85 -11.12
N LEU A 299 8.32 -0.37 -10.58
CA LEU A 299 7.81 -0.68 -9.24
C LEU A 299 8.64 0.05 -8.18
N THR A 300 7.96 0.72 -7.24
CA THR A 300 8.60 1.47 -6.15
C THR A 300 8.44 0.77 -4.79
N GLY A 301 7.43 -0.09 -4.67
CA GLY A 301 7.16 -0.84 -3.44
C GLY A 301 6.26 -2.05 -3.66
N ILE A 302 6.33 -2.98 -2.74
CA ILE A 302 5.44 -4.14 -2.65
C ILE A 302 4.51 -3.99 -1.45
N VAL A 303 3.26 -4.41 -1.64
CA VAL A 303 2.30 -4.67 -0.56
C VAL A 303 2.03 -6.17 -0.50
N LEU A 304 2.36 -6.81 0.63
CA LEU A 304 2.06 -8.22 0.85
C LEU A 304 0.74 -8.36 1.60
N THR A 305 -0.21 -9.10 1.05
CA THR A 305 -1.49 -9.38 1.70
C THR A 305 -1.56 -10.81 2.22
N LYS A 306 -2.50 -11.05 3.15
CA LYS A 306 -2.79 -12.37 3.73
C LYS A 306 -1.59 -13.02 4.43
N LEU A 307 -0.68 -12.21 4.97
CA LEU A 307 0.51 -12.69 5.66
C LEU A 307 0.15 -13.39 6.99
N ASP A 308 -0.96 -13.01 7.59
CA ASP A 308 -1.52 -13.59 8.81
C ASP A 308 -1.98 -15.05 8.65
N GLY A 309 -2.35 -15.45 7.43
CA GLY A 309 -2.89 -16.77 7.13
C GLY A 309 -1.88 -17.80 6.60
N THR A 310 -0.58 -17.49 6.57
CA THR A 310 0.40 -18.29 5.84
C THR A 310 1.68 -18.59 6.62
N ALA A 311 2.27 -19.77 6.38
CA ALA A 311 3.62 -20.13 6.86
C ALA A 311 4.72 -19.68 5.88
N LYS A 312 4.36 -18.97 4.80
CA LYS A 312 5.23 -18.58 3.69
C LYS A 312 5.97 -17.26 3.94
N GLY A 313 6.58 -17.10 5.11
CA GLY A 313 7.36 -15.89 5.44
C GLY A 313 8.57 -15.67 4.52
N GLY A 314 9.08 -16.73 3.88
CA GLY A 314 10.21 -16.65 2.95
C GLY A 314 9.94 -15.81 1.70
N ILE A 315 8.68 -15.57 1.35
CA ILE A 315 8.32 -14.78 0.16
C ILE A 315 8.84 -13.34 0.22
N VAL A 316 8.93 -12.75 1.42
CA VAL A 316 9.51 -11.40 1.61
C VAL A 316 10.95 -11.37 1.09
N ILE A 317 11.74 -12.36 1.48
CA ILE A 317 13.16 -12.47 1.13
C ILE A 317 13.28 -12.72 -0.38
N ALA A 318 12.47 -13.63 -0.92
CA ALA A 318 12.48 -13.97 -2.34
C ALA A 318 12.13 -12.78 -3.23
N VAL A 319 11.06 -12.06 -2.89
CA VAL A 319 10.58 -10.92 -3.68
C VAL A 319 11.61 -9.79 -3.71
N GLN A 320 12.20 -9.44 -2.57
CA GLN A 320 13.21 -8.38 -2.54
C GLN A 320 14.49 -8.79 -3.27
N ASN A 321 14.95 -10.04 -3.12
CA ASN A 321 16.13 -10.52 -3.81
C ASN A 321 15.96 -10.48 -5.33
N GLU A 322 14.78 -10.82 -5.82
CA GLU A 322 14.53 -10.93 -7.24
C GLU A 322 14.16 -9.60 -7.91
N LEU A 323 13.30 -8.78 -7.27
CA LEU A 323 12.79 -7.54 -7.86
C LEU A 323 13.61 -6.32 -7.49
N GLN A 324 14.44 -6.40 -6.44
CA GLN A 324 15.21 -5.26 -5.92
C GLN A 324 14.31 -4.06 -5.51
N VAL A 325 13.11 -4.36 -5.01
CA VAL A 325 12.10 -3.39 -4.58
C VAL A 325 11.69 -3.71 -3.14
N PRO A 326 11.51 -2.72 -2.25
CA PRO A 326 11.14 -2.97 -0.86
C PRO A 326 9.69 -3.40 -0.69
N VAL A 327 9.45 -4.30 0.27
CA VAL A 327 8.13 -4.42 0.90
C VAL A 327 7.89 -3.19 1.78
N LYS A 328 6.87 -2.39 1.45
CA LYS A 328 6.52 -1.17 2.20
C LYS A 328 5.35 -1.37 3.16
N LEU A 329 4.41 -2.24 2.80
CA LEU A 329 3.18 -2.47 3.54
C LEU A 329 2.86 -3.96 3.64
N VAL A 330 2.19 -4.34 4.73
CA VAL A 330 1.65 -5.68 4.92
C VAL A 330 0.20 -5.65 5.38
N GLY A 331 -0.60 -6.54 4.81
CA GLY A 331 -1.96 -6.83 5.20
C GLY A 331 -1.99 -8.02 6.17
N LEU A 332 -2.45 -7.78 7.41
CA LEU A 332 -2.46 -8.73 8.52
C LEU A 332 -3.87 -9.20 8.92
N GLY A 333 -4.84 -9.05 8.02
CA GLY A 333 -6.23 -9.43 8.26
C GLY A 333 -7.22 -8.69 7.37
N GLU A 334 -8.51 -8.91 7.62
CA GLU A 334 -9.62 -8.33 6.84
C GLU A 334 -10.13 -6.99 7.39
N GLY A 335 -9.77 -6.64 8.62
CA GLY A 335 -10.17 -5.40 9.27
C GLY A 335 -9.63 -4.17 8.54
N ILE A 336 -10.34 -3.05 8.71
CA ILE A 336 -10.00 -1.78 8.04
C ILE A 336 -8.63 -1.24 8.46
N ASN A 337 -8.21 -1.54 9.69
CA ASN A 337 -6.92 -1.13 10.26
C ASN A 337 -5.82 -2.21 10.13
N ASP A 338 -6.05 -3.24 9.31
CA ASP A 338 -5.10 -4.37 9.19
C ASP A 338 -4.10 -4.20 8.04
N LEU A 339 -3.97 -2.97 7.50
CA LEU A 339 -2.85 -2.60 6.63
C LEU A 339 -1.86 -1.78 7.46
N VAL A 340 -0.62 -2.25 7.56
CA VAL A 340 0.43 -1.62 8.38
C VAL A 340 1.72 -1.46 7.60
N ALA A 341 2.59 -0.58 8.08
CA ALA A 341 3.96 -0.44 7.57
C ALA A 341 4.75 -1.72 7.78
N PHE A 342 5.62 -2.05 6.82
CA PHE A 342 6.52 -3.17 6.97
C PHE A 342 7.82 -2.75 7.66
N GLU A 343 8.04 -3.29 8.86
CA GLU A 343 9.26 -3.10 9.64
C GLU A 343 10.09 -4.40 9.61
N PRO A 344 11.29 -4.40 9.00
CA PRO A 344 12.16 -5.58 8.92
C PRO A 344 12.45 -6.21 10.28
N SER A 345 12.72 -5.39 11.28
CA SER A 345 13.05 -5.85 12.64
C SER A 345 11.87 -6.58 13.27
N ASP A 346 10.66 -6.01 13.20
CA ASP A 346 9.44 -6.62 13.74
C ASP A 346 9.12 -7.94 13.03
N PHE A 347 9.33 -7.99 11.71
CA PHE A 347 9.12 -9.19 10.92
C PHE A 347 10.09 -10.32 11.31
N ILE A 348 11.39 -10.01 11.45
CA ILE A 348 12.40 -11.00 11.86
C ILE A 348 12.21 -11.43 13.31
N GLU A 349 11.87 -10.50 14.20
CA GLU A 349 11.56 -10.83 15.60
C GLU A 349 10.38 -11.80 15.67
N GLY A 350 9.29 -11.56 14.94
CA GLY A 350 8.14 -12.47 14.86
C GLY A 350 8.46 -13.86 14.27
N LEU A 351 9.47 -13.97 13.41
CA LEU A 351 9.97 -15.27 12.92
C LEU A 351 10.78 -16.01 13.98
N ILE A 352 11.51 -15.29 14.83
CA ILE A 352 12.50 -15.85 15.78
C ILE A 352 11.92 -16.05 17.19
N SER A 353 10.86 -15.33 17.57
CA SER A 353 10.29 -15.33 18.92
C SER A 353 9.50 -16.60 19.28
N GLN A 354 9.65 -17.69 18.52
CA GLN A 354 8.88 -18.93 18.65
C GLN A 354 9.58 -20.01 19.48
#